data_AF-A0A821YJM5-F1
#
_entry.id   AF-A0A821YJM5-F1
#
_cell.length_a   1.000
_cell.length_b   1.000
_cell.length_c   1.000
_cell.angle_alpha   90.00
_cell.angle_beta   90.00
_cell.angle_gamma   90.00
#
_symmetry.space_group_name_H-M   'P 1'
#
loop_
_entity.id
_entity.type
_entity.pdbx_description
1 polymer ?
#
loop_
_entity_poly.entity_id
_entity_poly.type
_entity_poly.pdbx_seq_one_letter_code
_entity_poly.pdbx_strand_id
1 'polypeptide(L)'
;MIVNKMRQEKKVNKSAVKNACQMLMSLGIDNRSVYAEDFEIPFLQQSAEFYRLESQKLLAENSASVYIRKVAARINEEAERAVHYLDKSTEERIVRVLEDELITKHIKTIVEMENSGVYHMLKFNKCDDLATMYKLFERVPNGHLTIADCMSSYLREQGRTLVTENTDDGKNAITYVQ
;
A
#
# COMPACT_ATOMS: atom_id res chain seq x y z
N MET A 1 -14.39 15.28 11.86
CA MET A 1 -14.08 16.34 10.88
C MET A 1 -14.74 16.07 9.52
N ILE A 2 -14.95 17.08 8.67
CA ILE A 2 -15.70 17.00 7.40
C ILE A 2 -15.13 15.95 6.43
N VAL A 3 -13.82 15.72 6.43
CA VAL A 3 -13.18 14.80 5.48
C VAL A 3 -13.48 13.32 5.77
N ASN A 4 -13.62 12.92 7.04
CA ASN A 4 -14.09 11.56 7.37
C ASN A 4 -15.55 11.34 6.93
N LYS A 5 -16.37 12.41 6.87
CA LYS A 5 -17.72 12.33 6.30
C LYS A 5 -17.65 12.18 4.77
N MET A 6 -16.71 12.84 4.10
CA MET A 6 -16.47 12.64 2.65
C MET A 6 -16.05 11.20 2.32
N ARG A 7 -15.19 10.59 3.14
CA ARG A 7 -14.77 9.18 3.01
C ARG A 7 -15.91 8.17 3.20
N GLN A 8 -16.94 8.54 3.95
CA GLN A 8 -18.13 7.73 4.21
C GLN A 8 -19.28 8.04 3.24
N GLU A 9 -18.99 8.67 2.09
CA GLU A 9 -19.98 9.08 1.07
C GLU A 9 -21.12 9.98 1.60
N LYS A 10 -20.94 10.62 2.77
CA LYS A 10 -21.94 11.55 3.28
C LYS A 10 -21.94 12.80 2.41
N LYS A 11 -23.12 13.36 2.12
CA LYS A 11 -23.26 14.63 1.40
C LYS A 11 -22.48 15.72 2.11
N VAL A 12 -21.33 16.09 1.54
CA VAL A 12 -20.51 17.20 2.00
C VAL A 12 -20.49 18.27 0.93
N ASN A 13 -20.60 19.53 1.36
CA ASN A 13 -20.47 20.68 0.47
C ASN A 13 -19.00 20.86 0.04
N LYS A 14 -18.67 20.28 -1.11
CA LYS A 14 -17.31 20.23 -1.67
C LYS A 14 -16.76 21.62 -2.02
N SER A 15 -17.61 22.53 -2.51
CA SER A 15 -17.20 23.90 -2.83
C SER A 15 -16.88 24.71 -1.56
N ALA A 16 -17.61 24.48 -0.47
CA ALA A 16 -17.31 25.11 0.80
C ALA A 16 -15.91 24.72 1.34
N VAL A 17 -15.53 23.45 1.23
CA VAL A 17 -14.20 22.98 1.63
C VAL A 17 -13.10 23.62 0.79
N LYS A 18 -13.29 23.64 -0.54
CA LYS A 18 -12.32 24.27 -1.44
C LYS A 18 -12.14 25.76 -1.16
N ASN A 19 -13.23 26.50 -0.99
CA ASN A 19 -13.20 27.93 -0.71
C ASN A 19 -12.53 28.21 0.65
N ALA A 20 -12.81 27.38 1.67
CA ALA A 20 -12.17 27.50 2.97
C ALA A 20 -10.65 27.25 2.89
N CYS A 21 -10.21 26.23 2.12
CA CYS A 21 -8.78 25.97 1.91
C CYS A 21 -8.10 27.14 1.19
N GLN A 22 -8.73 27.71 0.16
CA GLN A 22 -8.21 28.89 -0.56
C GLN A 22 -8.13 30.13 0.35
N MET A 23 -9.11 30.32 1.23
CA MET A 23 -9.07 31.40 2.22
C MET A 23 -7.90 31.23 3.19
N LEU A 24 -7.69 30.02 3.74
CA LEU A 24 -6.57 29.74 4.63
C LEU A 24 -5.22 29.95 3.96
N MET A 25 -5.10 29.60 2.68
CA MET A 25 -3.90 29.89 1.87
C MET A 25 -3.69 31.40 1.70
N SER A 26 -4.76 32.18 1.49
CA SER A 26 -4.67 33.63 1.31
C SER A 26 -4.34 34.39 2.61
N LEU A 27 -4.70 33.82 3.77
CA LEU A 27 -4.41 34.41 5.09
C LEU A 27 -2.94 34.25 5.51
N GLY A 28 -2.25 33.24 4.99
CA GLY A 28 -0.80 33.11 5.13
C GLY A 28 -0.09 34.06 4.17
N ILE A 29 0.11 35.31 4.58
CA ILE A 29 0.80 36.33 3.78
C ILE A 29 2.16 35.75 3.30
N ASP A 30 2.28 35.54 1.99
CA ASP A 30 3.42 34.96 1.26
C ASP A 30 3.85 33.52 1.65
N ASN A 31 3.09 32.81 2.47
CA ASN A 31 3.40 31.42 2.82
C ASN A 31 2.17 30.59 3.19
N ARG A 32 2.34 29.27 3.33
CA ARG A 32 1.25 28.33 3.58
C ARG A 32 1.01 28.01 5.06
N SER A 33 1.56 28.77 6.01
CA SER A 33 1.58 28.39 7.44
C SER A 33 0.17 28.22 8.01
N VAL A 34 -0.71 29.18 7.78
CA VAL A 34 -2.11 29.16 8.26
C VAL A 34 -2.84 27.92 7.73
N TYR A 35 -2.72 27.64 6.43
CA TYR A 35 -3.28 26.42 5.85
C TYR A 35 -2.65 25.13 6.41
N ALA A 36 -1.34 25.12 6.59
CA ALA A 36 -0.62 23.95 7.06
C ALA A 36 -0.98 23.61 8.52
N GLU A 37 -0.94 24.61 9.40
CA GLU A 37 -1.15 24.46 10.85
C GLU A 37 -2.62 24.22 11.18
N ASP A 38 -3.53 25.01 10.62
CA ASP A 38 -4.95 24.96 11.00
C ASP A 38 -5.72 23.84 10.28
N PHE A 39 -5.22 23.38 9.11
CA PHE A 39 -5.91 22.38 8.30
C PHE A 39 -5.05 21.17 7.95
N GLU A 40 -3.94 21.33 7.23
CA GLU A 40 -3.24 20.20 6.61
C GLU A 40 -2.67 19.23 7.65
N ILE A 41 -1.97 19.72 8.68
CA ILE A 41 -1.37 18.87 9.72
C ILE A 41 -2.45 18.08 10.47
N PRO A 42 -3.51 18.70 11.03
CA PRO A 42 -4.62 17.96 11.64
C PRO A 42 -5.31 16.99 10.69
N PHE A 43 -5.43 17.35 9.41
CA PHE A 43 -6.02 16.51 8.38
C PHE A 43 -5.18 15.26 8.12
N LEU A 44 -3.86 15.40 7.94
CA LEU A 44 -2.95 14.28 7.71
C LEU A 44 -2.91 13.34 8.92
N GLN A 45 -2.85 13.88 10.15
CA GLN A 45 -2.88 13.07 11.38
C GLN A 45 -4.16 12.23 11.52
N GLN A 46 -5.32 12.83 11.28
CA GLN A 46 -6.59 12.10 11.30
C GLN A 46 -6.69 11.07 10.17
N SER A 47 -6.07 11.37 9.02
CA SER A 47 -6.02 10.44 7.90
C SER A 47 -5.13 9.25 8.21
N ALA A 48 -3.98 9.48 8.83
CA ALA A 48 -3.09 8.42 9.28
C ALA A 48 -3.82 7.45 10.23
N GLU A 49 -4.52 7.98 11.24
CA GLU A 49 -5.30 7.15 12.17
C GLU A 49 -6.42 6.38 11.47
N PHE A 50 -7.11 7.01 10.52
CA PHE A 50 -8.14 6.35 9.73
C PHE A 50 -7.57 5.17 8.93
N TYR A 51 -6.47 5.38 8.19
CA TYR A 51 -5.87 4.34 7.35
C TYR A 51 -5.17 3.26 8.17
N ARG A 52 -4.67 3.58 9.37
CA ARG A 52 -4.18 2.59 10.33
C ARG A 52 -5.27 1.60 10.77
N LEU A 53 -6.48 2.09 11.00
CA LEU A 53 -7.62 1.23 11.34
C LEU A 53 -8.15 0.47 10.11
N GLU A 54 -8.19 1.14 8.95
CA GLU A 54 -8.61 0.50 7.70
C GLU A 54 -7.63 -0.61 7.29
N SER A 55 -6.31 -0.41 7.42
CA SER A 55 -5.30 -1.43 7.09
C SER A 55 -5.48 -2.69 7.93
N GLN A 56 -5.66 -2.56 9.24
CA GLN A 56 -5.89 -3.69 10.14
C GLN A 56 -7.14 -4.47 9.75
N LYS A 57 -8.24 -3.77 9.48
CA LYS A 57 -9.48 -4.40 9.03
C LYS A 57 -9.29 -5.12 7.70
N LEU A 58 -8.67 -4.46 6.73
CA LEU A 58 -8.46 -5.03 5.39
C LEU A 58 -7.54 -6.26 5.44
N LEU A 59 -6.47 -6.24 6.25
CA LEU A 59 -5.58 -7.39 6.43
C LEU A 59 -6.28 -8.58 7.11
N ALA A 60 -7.19 -8.32 8.05
CA ALA A 60 -7.94 -9.38 8.74
C ALA A 60 -9.00 -10.05 7.84
N GLU A 61 -9.57 -9.30 6.90
CA GLU A 61 -10.73 -9.74 6.11
C GLU A 61 -10.40 -10.17 4.68
N ASN A 62 -9.18 -9.94 4.18
CA ASN A 62 -8.85 -10.09 2.77
C ASN A 62 -7.50 -10.82 2.56
N SER A 63 -7.39 -11.53 1.43
CA SER A 63 -6.11 -12.07 0.96
C SER A 63 -5.15 -10.96 0.52
N ALA A 64 -3.85 -11.27 0.42
CA ALA A 64 -2.83 -10.29 0.03
C ALA A 64 -3.16 -9.63 -1.33
N SER A 65 -3.61 -10.39 -2.33
CA SER A 65 -3.94 -9.82 -3.65
C SER A 65 -5.15 -8.90 -3.63
N VAL A 66 -6.18 -9.22 -2.84
CA VAL A 66 -7.35 -8.34 -2.65
C VAL A 66 -6.95 -7.09 -1.87
N TYR A 67 -6.13 -7.23 -0.84
CA TYR A 67 -5.59 -6.11 -0.07
C TYR A 67 -4.84 -5.12 -0.97
N ILE A 68 -3.89 -5.61 -1.76
CA ILE A 68 -3.08 -4.80 -2.68
C ILE A 68 -3.95 -4.01 -3.66
N ARG A 69 -4.95 -4.65 -4.27
CA ARG A 69 -5.88 -3.97 -5.19
C ARG A 69 -6.69 -2.87 -4.49
N LYS A 70 -7.17 -3.12 -3.27
CA LYS A 70 -7.89 -2.12 -2.48
C LYS A 70 -7.00 -0.94 -2.10
N VAL A 71 -5.76 -1.19 -1.68
CA VAL A 71 -4.80 -0.12 -1.36
C VAL A 71 -4.51 0.74 -2.59
N ALA A 72 -4.26 0.13 -3.75
CA ALA A 72 -4.05 0.86 -5.00
C ALA A 72 -5.25 1.76 -5.35
N ALA A 73 -6.48 1.23 -5.23
CA ALA A 73 -7.69 2.01 -5.44
C ALA A 73 -7.80 3.18 -4.44
N ARG A 74 -7.54 2.94 -3.14
CA ARG A 74 -7.57 3.98 -2.10
C ARG A 74 -6.58 5.10 -2.34
N ILE A 75 -5.35 4.78 -2.77
CA ILE A 75 -4.34 5.79 -3.12
C ILE A 75 -4.85 6.69 -4.25
N ASN A 76 -5.40 6.10 -5.32
CA ASN A 76 -5.93 6.87 -6.45
C ASN A 76 -7.13 7.74 -6.04
N GLU A 77 -8.08 7.17 -5.29
CA GLU A 77 -9.25 7.90 -4.79
C GLU A 77 -8.85 9.08 -3.89
N GLU A 78 -7.82 8.92 -3.06
CA GLU A 78 -7.35 9.99 -2.16
C GLU A 78 -6.57 11.07 -2.92
N ALA A 79 -5.73 10.67 -3.87
CA ALA A 79 -5.01 11.60 -4.73
C ALA A 79 -5.99 12.47 -5.53
N GLU A 80 -6.97 11.85 -6.20
CA GLU A 80 -8.01 12.57 -6.93
C GLU A 80 -8.79 13.51 -6.00
N ARG A 81 -9.14 13.05 -4.79
CA ARG A 81 -9.82 13.89 -3.80
C ARG A 81 -8.99 15.10 -3.40
N ALA A 82 -7.70 14.91 -3.13
CA ALA A 82 -6.81 16.00 -2.75
C ALA A 82 -6.73 17.05 -3.86
N VAL A 83 -6.52 16.62 -5.11
CA VAL A 83 -6.45 17.52 -6.29
C VAL A 83 -7.72 18.35 -6.46
N HIS A 84 -8.89 17.78 -6.21
CA HIS A 84 -10.16 18.48 -6.44
C HIS A 84 -10.52 19.48 -5.35
N TYR A 85 -10.13 19.22 -4.09
CA TYR A 85 -10.67 19.94 -2.92
C TYR A 85 -9.63 20.66 -2.08
N LEU A 86 -8.36 20.27 -2.15
CA LEU A 86 -7.28 20.76 -1.30
C LEU A 86 -6.26 21.56 -2.10
N ASP A 87 -5.25 22.09 -1.42
CA ASP A 87 -4.11 22.68 -2.11
C ASP A 87 -3.31 21.60 -2.85
N LYS A 88 -2.73 21.95 -4.01
CA LYS A 88 -1.95 21.02 -4.84
C LYS A 88 -0.83 20.34 -4.05
N SER A 89 -0.23 21.07 -3.11
CA SER A 89 0.86 20.53 -2.30
C SER A 89 0.42 19.46 -1.29
N THR A 90 -0.87 19.35 -1.01
CA THR A 90 -1.42 18.35 -0.07
C THR A 90 -1.53 16.96 -0.68
N GLU A 91 -1.70 16.84 -2.01
CA GLU A 91 -1.82 15.57 -2.72
C GLU A 91 -0.64 14.64 -2.39
N GLU A 92 0.58 15.10 -2.62
CA GLU A 92 1.78 14.30 -2.34
C GLU A 92 1.88 13.91 -0.87
N ARG A 93 1.50 14.82 0.05
CA ARG A 93 1.57 14.59 1.49
C ARG A 93 0.56 13.53 1.95
N ILE A 94 -0.66 13.58 1.44
CA ILE A 94 -1.68 12.58 1.80
C ILE A 94 -1.33 11.22 1.19
N VAL A 95 -0.85 11.18 -0.06
CA VAL A 95 -0.41 9.91 -0.69
C VAL A 95 0.69 9.24 0.13
N ARG A 96 1.68 10.00 0.62
CA ARG A 96 2.72 9.48 1.51
C ARG A 96 2.17 8.91 2.82
N VAL A 97 1.11 9.50 3.39
CA VAL A 97 0.44 8.95 4.58
C VAL A 97 -0.20 7.60 4.27
N LEU A 98 -0.87 7.45 3.11
CA LEU A 98 -1.45 6.17 2.72
C LEU A 98 -0.36 5.13 2.44
N GLU A 99 0.73 5.51 1.76
CA GLU A 99 1.86 4.62 1.48
C GLU A 99 2.50 4.12 2.78
N ASP A 100 2.66 4.99 3.80
CA ASP A 100 3.18 4.59 5.10
C ASP A 100 2.23 3.65 5.86
N GLU A 101 0.97 4.06 6.03
CA GLU A 101 -0.02 3.33 6.85
C GLU A 101 -0.52 2.04 6.21
N LEU A 102 -0.62 1.98 4.88
CA LEU A 102 -1.18 0.84 4.15
C LEU A 102 -0.11 -0.10 3.56
N ILE A 103 1.12 0.37 3.36
CA ILE A 103 2.17 -0.42 2.70
C ILE A 103 3.38 -0.59 3.62
N THR A 104 4.09 0.50 3.94
CA THR A 104 5.37 0.44 4.66
C THR A 104 5.26 -0.32 5.98
N LYS A 105 4.25 -0.04 6.79
CA LYS A 105 4.04 -0.68 8.10
C LYS A 105 3.64 -2.16 8.02
N HIS A 106 3.16 -2.61 6.87
CA HIS A 106 2.57 -3.94 6.71
C HIS A 106 3.31 -4.80 5.67
N ILE A 107 4.43 -4.32 5.15
CA ILE A 107 5.08 -4.91 3.99
C ILE A 107 5.44 -6.38 4.20
N LYS A 108 6.01 -6.72 5.36
CA LYS A 108 6.32 -8.10 5.78
C LYS A 108 5.05 -8.94 5.91
N THR A 109 4.04 -8.42 6.61
CA THR A 109 2.74 -9.08 6.79
C THR A 109 2.08 -9.43 5.47
N ILE A 110 2.17 -8.57 4.46
CA ILE A 110 1.58 -8.79 3.14
C ILE A 110 2.34 -9.88 2.38
N VAL A 111 3.67 -9.84 2.35
CA VAL A 111 4.47 -10.83 1.59
C VAL A 111 4.48 -12.20 2.24
N GLU A 112 4.42 -12.27 3.57
CA GLU A 112 4.41 -13.51 4.37
C GLU A 112 2.99 -14.00 4.66
N MET A 113 1.95 -13.35 4.13
CA MET A 113 0.56 -13.69 4.43
C MET A 113 0.25 -15.16 4.09
N GLU A 114 -0.28 -15.89 5.07
CA GLU A 114 -0.59 -17.31 4.90
C GLU A 114 -1.57 -17.51 3.73
N ASN A 115 -1.30 -18.51 2.89
CA ASN A 115 -2.13 -18.90 1.75
C ASN A 115 -2.43 -17.79 0.73
N SER A 116 -1.72 -16.67 0.74
CA SER A 116 -1.92 -15.60 -0.24
C SER A 116 -0.73 -14.70 -0.53
N GLY A 117 0.30 -14.70 0.32
CA GLY A 117 1.54 -13.94 0.15
C GLY A 117 2.41 -14.46 -1.00
N VAL A 118 3.65 -13.96 -1.08
CA VAL A 118 4.58 -14.21 -2.21
C VAL A 118 4.84 -15.70 -2.42
N TYR A 119 5.05 -16.46 -1.34
CA TYR A 119 5.23 -17.92 -1.41
C TYR A 119 4.07 -18.60 -2.14
N HIS A 120 2.84 -18.26 -1.76
CA HIS A 120 1.63 -18.82 -2.39
C HIS A 120 1.54 -18.39 -3.86
N MET A 121 1.81 -17.12 -4.15
CA MET A 121 1.78 -16.61 -5.52
C MET A 121 2.79 -17.34 -6.42
N LEU A 122 4.00 -17.60 -5.93
CA LEU A 122 5.02 -18.36 -6.67
C LEU A 122 4.62 -19.82 -6.85
N LYS A 123 4.18 -20.50 -5.77
CA LYS A 123 3.79 -21.91 -5.81
C LYS A 123 2.65 -22.19 -6.79
N PHE A 124 1.70 -21.27 -6.93
CA PHE A 124 0.53 -21.42 -7.78
C PHE A 124 0.59 -20.59 -9.08
N ASN A 125 1.79 -20.12 -9.47
CA ASN A 125 2.01 -19.33 -10.70
C ASN A 125 1.06 -18.13 -10.86
N LYS A 126 0.75 -17.43 -9.76
CA LYS A 126 -0.09 -16.22 -9.75
C LYS A 126 0.72 -14.98 -10.16
N CYS A 127 1.29 -15.02 -11.36
CA CYS A 127 2.20 -13.98 -11.87
C CYS A 127 1.55 -12.59 -11.92
N ASP A 128 0.27 -12.50 -12.27
CA ASP A 128 -0.45 -11.22 -12.32
C ASP A 128 -0.63 -10.56 -10.94
N ASP A 129 -0.93 -11.37 -9.92
CA ASP A 129 -1.04 -10.90 -8.54
C ASP A 129 0.33 -10.43 -8.03
N LEU A 130 1.41 -11.16 -8.34
CA LEU A 130 2.78 -10.80 -7.99
C LEU A 130 3.24 -9.53 -8.72
N ALA A 131 2.92 -9.38 -10.00
CA ALA A 131 3.21 -8.17 -10.77
C ALA A 131 2.47 -6.95 -10.20
N THR A 132 1.23 -7.13 -9.74
CA THR A 132 0.46 -6.08 -9.07
C THR A 132 1.10 -5.70 -7.73
N MET A 133 1.54 -6.70 -6.94
CA MET A 133 2.28 -6.47 -5.70
C MET A 133 3.57 -5.67 -5.95
N TYR A 134 4.35 -6.07 -6.96
CA TYR A 134 5.60 -5.43 -7.33
C TYR A 134 5.42 -3.96 -7.71
N LYS A 135 4.41 -3.66 -8.54
CA LYS A 135 4.07 -2.28 -8.93
C LYS A 135 3.65 -1.42 -7.72
N LEU A 136 2.87 -1.98 -6.79
CA LEU A 136 2.46 -1.24 -5.60
C LEU A 136 3.66 -0.94 -4.69
N PHE A 137 4.56 -1.91 -4.54
CA PHE A 137 5.70 -1.81 -3.63
C PHE A 137 6.83 -0.91 -4.16
N GLU A 138 6.81 -0.54 -5.44
CA GLU A 138 7.70 0.48 -6.02
C GLU A 138 7.54 1.85 -5.33
N ARG A 139 6.35 2.10 -4.77
CA ARG A 139 6.01 3.37 -4.10
C ARG A 139 6.76 3.60 -2.81
N VAL A 140 7.28 2.55 -2.17
CA VAL A 140 7.88 2.64 -0.84
C VAL A 140 9.33 2.18 -0.83
N PRO A 141 10.20 2.82 -0.02
CA PRO A 141 11.56 2.34 0.18
C PRO A 141 11.58 0.87 0.64
N ASN A 142 12.54 0.10 0.15
CA ASN A 142 12.71 -1.32 0.46
C ASN A 142 11.58 -2.25 0.01
N GLY A 143 10.61 -1.78 -0.77
CA GLY A 143 9.50 -2.61 -1.22
C GLY A 143 9.92 -3.77 -2.11
N HIS A 144 10.67 -3.47 -3.17
CA HIS A 144 11.19 -4.51 -4.07
C HIS A 144 12.20 -5.43 -3.38
N LEU A 145 13.01 -4.91 -2.45
CA LEU A 145 13.95 -5.71 -1.66
C LEU A 145 13.21 -6.76 -0.82
N THR A 146 12.10 -6.37 -0.18
CA THR A 146 11.30 -7.29 0.63
C THR A 146 10.69 -8.42 -0.20
N ILE A 147 10.21 -8.12 -1.42
CA ILE A 147 9.71 -9.15 -2.35
C ILE A 147 10.86 -10.08 -2.77
N ALA A 148 12.02 -9.51 -3.12
CA ALA A 148 13.19 -10.26 -3.56
C ALA A 148 13.72 -11.21 -2.47
N ASP A 149 13.76 -10.76 -1.21
CA ASP A 149 14.18 -11.58 -0.07
C ASP A 149 13.23 -12.75 0.17
N CYS A 150 11.91 -12.51 0.08
CA CYS A 150 10.90 -13.56 0.22
C CYS A 150 11.01 -14.58 -0.93
N MET A 151 11.15 -14.10 -2.18
CA MET A 151 11.36 -14.96 -3.34
C MET A 151 12.65 -15.77 -3.25
N SER A 152 13.76 -15.14 -2.83
CA SER A 152 15.04 -15.83 -2.67
C SER A 152 14.96 -16.92 -1.61
N SER A 153 14.24 -16.68 -0.51
CA SER A 153 14.03 -17.67 0.55
C SER A 153 13.23 -18.86 0.04
N TYR A 154 12.13 -18.60 -0.68
CA TYR A 154 11.31 -19.63 -1.34
C TYR A 154 12.13 -20.50 -2.30
N LEU A 155 12.85 -19.89 -3.23
CA LEU A 155 13.61 -20.61 -4.25
C LEU A 155 14.73 -21.46 -3.64
N ARG A 156 15.38 -20.97 -2.58
CA ARG A 156 16.40 -21.74 -1.84
C ARG A 156 15.79 -22.94 -1.13
N GLU A 157 14.60 -22.80 -0.56
CA GLU A 157 13.88 -23.90 0.08
C GLU A 157 13.47 -24.96 -0.93
N GLN A 158 12.80 -24.57 -2.02
CA GLN A 158 12.43 -25.48 -3.10
C GLN A 158 13.65 -26.18 -3.70
N GLY A 159 14.75 -25.45 -3.91
CA GLY A 159 15.99 -26.02 -4.41
C GLY A 159 16.60 -27.05 -3.48
N ARG A 160 16.57 -26.82 -2.16
CA ARG A 160 17.00 -27.82 -1.16
C ARG A 160 16.14 -29.07 -1.22
N THR A 161 14.81 -28.90 -1.18
CA THR A 161 13.84 -30.00 -1.24
C THR A 161 14.05 -30.87 -2.48
N LEU A 162 14.21 -30.25 -3.66
CA LEU A 162 14.47 -30.95 -4.92
C LEU A 162 15.78 -31.76 -4.89
N VAL A 163 16.82 -31.25 -4.24
CA VAL A 163 18.11 -31.96 -4.12
C VAL A 163 18.00 -33.11 -3.12
N THR A 164 17.27 -32.95 -2.02
CA THR A 164 17.19 -33.95 -0.93
C THR A 164 16.12 -35.03 -1.14
N GLU A 165 14.98 -34.73 -1.76
CA GLU A 165 13.94 -35.75 -2.00
C GLU A 165 14.33 -36.72 -3.11
N ASN A 166 15.20 -36.29 -4.03
CA ASN A 166 15.71 -37.13 -5.12
C ASN A 166 16.98 -37.92 -4.75
N THR A 167 17.39 -37.98 -3.47
CA THR A 167 18.56 -38.78 -3.06
C THR A 167 18.30 -40.27 -2.86
N ASP A 168 17.05 -40.73 -2.79
CA ASP A 168 16.75 -42.16 -2.58
C ASP A 168 16.80 -42.99 -3.87
N ASP A 169 16.53 -42.39 -5.04
CA ASP A 169 16.72 -43.04 -6.36
C ASP A 169 18.01 -42.54 -7.03
N GLY A 170 19.14 -43.01 -6.50
CA GLY A 170 20.41 -43.13 -7.20
C GLY A 170 20.82 -41.98 -8.14
N LYS A 171 21.06 -40.77 -7.61
CA LYS A 171 21.83 -39.65 -8.23
C LYS A 171 21.90 -39.63 -9.77
N ASN A 172 20.77 -39.73 -10.47
CA ASN A 172 20.79 -39.76 -11.92
C ASN A 172 20.81 -38.31 -12.41
N ALA A 173 21.96 -37.82 -12.87
CA ALA A 173 22.09 -36.43 -13.31
C ALA A 173 21.08 -36.03 -14.41
N ILE A 174 20.55 -37.03 -15.15
CA ILE A 174 19.56 -36.83 -16.22
C ILE A 174 18.20 -36.37 -15.67
N THR A 175 17.80 -36.77 -14.46
CA THR A 175 16.50 -36.36 -13.88
C THR A 175 16.49 -34.90 -13.40
N TYR A 176 17.65 -34.24 -13.32
CA TYR A 176 17.77 -32.84 -12.86
C TYR A 176 17.82 -31.81 -14.00
N VAL A 177 17.91 -32.23 -15.27
CA VAL A 177 18.22 -31.34 -16.42
C VAL A 177 17.10 -31.29 -17.47
N GLN A 178 16.00 -32.02 -17.28
CA GLN A 178 14.87 -32.04 -18.23
C GLN A 178 13.86 -30.91 -18.03
#